data_AF-A0A0B7FA01-F1
#
_entry.id   AF-A0A0B7FA01-F1
#
_cell.length_a   1.000
_cell.length_b   1.000
_cell.length_c   1.000
_cell.angle_alpha   90.00
_cell.angle_beta   90.00
_cell.angle_gamma   90.00
#
_symmetry.space_group_name_H-M   'P 1'
#
loop_
_entity.id
_entity.type
_entity.pdbx_description
1 polymer ?
#
loop_
_entity_poly.entity_id
_entity_poly.type
_entity_poly.pdbx_seq_one_letter_code
_entity_poly.pdbx_strand_id
1 'polypeptide(L)'
;MLPRLVLLSLAVKLAAADWTWPNPVLDEIEDITQVQGGVFRNGVLDGVSPCGAFPQSGTGDPSRQASSEWLRTAFHDAITHNAEAGTGGVDASLIWETDRSENLGGRSFNDTFGFMLNFYNIRASMSDLIALATYTAVRTCRGPPLVMRAGRIDATEPGPEGGVPEPKDNINKLLSKFANAGFNKTDMIQMVACGHRGIGSGFEAVFWFYEIPSVILPNGISHFNVSLTNTTTGAETTYDNNGHGYPVQDNVIFQAAQSCHIFDPNANGNLTLTAAVRDGLNLTNPSLNVVLKNPRANSVVPALTVETAPMKLLRSTEFGYTLYSGSYSLPINSWSTTADVWVEGPDGVKYEDGFKRTSAFNEECGTF
;
A
#
# COMPACT_ATOMS: atom_id res chain seq x y z
N MET A 1 -33.66 23.05 65.33
CA MET A 1 -32.39 22.30 65.41
C MET A 1 -32.40 21.23 64.33
N LEU A 2 -31.39 21.24 63.46
CA LEU A 2 -31.06 20.26 62.39
C LEU A 2 -30.86 18.82 62.94
N PRO A 3 -30.71 17.73 62.13
CA PRO A 3 -30.30 17.68 60.70
C PRO A 3 -31.12 16.72 59.79
N ARG A 4 -31.39 17.08 58.52
CA ARG A 4 -30.70 16.61 57.29
C ARG A 4 -30.57 15.08 57.13
N LEU A 5 -31.53 14.44 56.46
CA LEU A 5 -31.29 13.21 55.71
C LEU A 5 -30.70 13.61 54.34
N VAL A 6 -29.40 13.40 54.19
CA VAL A 6 -28.70 13.53 52.91
C VAL A 6 -28.92 12.24 52.13
N LEU A 7 -29.50 12.34 50.93
CA LEU A 7 -29.41 11.30 49.90
C LEU A 7 -27.93 11.02 49.66
N LEU A 8 -27.45 9.82 50.00
CA LEU A 8 -26.19 9.31 49.49
C LEU A 8 -26.44 8.89 48.03
N SER A 9 -26.24 9.81 47.10
CA SER A 9 -26.09 9.47 45.69
C SER A 9 -24.88 8.55 45.56
N LEU A 10 -25.14 7.32 45.15
CA LEU A 10 -24.10 6.37 44.76
C LEU A 10 -23.49 6.88 43.44
N ALA A 11 -22.57 7.83 43.54
CA ALA A 11 -21.71 8.20 42.44
C ALA A 11 -20.76 7.01 42.21
N VAL A 12 -21.20 6.06 41.39
CA VAL A 12 -20.28 5.12 40.72
C VAL A 12 -19.43 6.00 39.81
N LYS A 13 -18.28 6.44 40.33
CA LYS A 13 -17.20 6.87 39.48
C LYS A 13 -16.86 5.64 38.64
N LEU A 14 -17.22 5.67 37.36
CA LEU A 14 -16.53 4.88 36.34
C LEU A 14 -15.06 5.26 36.47
N ALA A 15 -14.30 4.45 37.21
CA ALA A 15 -12.86 4.46 37.10
C ALA A 15 -12.58 4.13 35.64
N ALA A 16 -12.06 5.09 34.89
CA ALA A 16 -11.36 4.77 33.65
C ALA A 16 -10.33 3.71 34.04
N ALA A 17 -10.45 2.51 33.46
CA ALA A 17 -9.56 1.41 33.76
C ALA A 17 -8.13 1.90 33.53
N ASP A 18 -7.36 1.99 34.62
CA ASP A 18 -5.97 2.38 34.58
C ASP A 18 -5.20 1.33 33.77
N TRP A 19 -4.16 1.75 33.03
CA TRP A 19 -3.29 0.84 32.29
C TRP A 19 -2.51 -0.03 33.28
N THR A 20 -3.12 -1.12 33.73
CA THR A 20 -2.54 -2.04 34.69
C THR A 20 -1.80 -3.13 33.94
N TRP A 21 -0.48 -3.12 34.05
CA TRP A 21 0.36 -4.21 33.56
C TRP A 21 0.36 -5.36 34.57
N PRO A 22 0.18 -6.63 34.16
CA PRO A 22 -0.12 -7.10 32.80
C PRO A 22 -1.59 -6.94 32.40
N ASN A 23 -1.86 -6.54 31.15
CA ASN A 23 -3.20 -6.50 30.58
C ASN A 23 -3.29 -7.59 29.50
N PRO A 24 -3.98 -8.70 29.77
CA PRO A 24 -3.93 -9.88 28.90
C PRO A 24 -4.44 -9.66 27.47
N VAL A 25 -5.25 -8.62 27.22
CA VAL A 25 -5.74 -8.27 25.87
C VAL A 25 -4.69 -7.45 25.10
N LEU A 26 -4.03 -6.51 25.78
CA LEU A 26 -2.94 -5.75 25.15
C LEU A 26 -1.71 -6.64 24.91
N ASP A 27 -1.37 -7.49 25.88
CA ASP A 27 -0.24 -8.40 25.79
C ASP A 27 -0.36 -9.32 24.56
N GLU A 28 -1.57 -9.84 24.28
CA GLU A 28 -1.85 -10.68 23.11
C GLU A 28 -1.68 -9.90 21.80
N ILE A 29 -2.27 -8.70 21.69
CA ILE A 29 -2.13 -7.86 20.49
C ILE A 29 -0.68 -7.44 20.29
N GLU A 30 0.07 -7.13 21.36
CA GLU A 30 1.49 -6.85 21.31
C GLU A 30 2.30 -8.06 20.81
N ASP A 31 2.01 -9.26 21.30
CA ASP A 31 2.67 -10.49 20.86
C ASP A 31 2.43 -10.76 19.36
N ILE A 32 1.17 -10.68 18.93
CA ILE A 32 0.79 -10.81 17.51
C ILE A 32 1.50 -9.76 16.67
N THR A 33 1.70 -8.54 17.19
CA THR A 33 2.33 -7.45 16.45
C THR A 33 3.86 -7.56 16.39
N GLN A 34 4.51 -7.92 17.50
CA GLN A 34 5.96 -7.80 17.65
C GLN A 34 6.71 -9.11 17.40
N VAL A 35 6.09 -10.27 17.65
CA VAL A 35 6.75 -11.58 17.48
C VAL A 35 6.60 -12.08 16.05
N GLN A 36 7.39 -11.50 15.14
CA GLN A 36 7.31 -11.77 13.69
C GLN A 36 8.46 -12.64 13.16
N GLY A 37 9.35 -13.14 14.03
CA GLY A 37 10.49 -13.97 13.65
C GLY A 37 10.74 -15.12 14.62
N GLY A 38 11.51 -16.11 14.16
CA GLY A 38 11.81 -17.32 14.95
C GLY A 38 10.75 -18.42 14.85
N VAL A 39 10.93 -19.48 15.64
CA VAL A 39 10.10 -20.71 15.61
C VAL A 39 8.66 -20.46 16.10
N PHE A 40 8.45 -19.44 16.92
CA PHE A 40 7.16 -19.08 17.51
C PHE A 40 6.59 -17.77 16.94
N ARG A 41 6.91 -17.45 15.68
CA ARG A 41 6.40 -16.24 15.03
C ARG A 41 4.88 -16.30 14.87
N ASN A 42 4.20 -15.18 15.08
CA ASN A 42 2.77 -15.02 14.81
C ASN A 42 2.50 -14.85 13.31
N GLY A 43 3.26 -14.00 12.61
CA GLY A 43 3.20 -13.90 11.15
C GLY A 43 2.08 -13.02 10.59
N VAL A 44 1.52 -12.09 11.38
CA VAL A 44 0.54 -11.11 10.87
C VAL A 44 1.13 -10.25 9.74
N LEU A 45 2.45 -10.01 9.74
CA LEU A 45 3.12 -9.29 8.64
C LEU A 45 3.09 -10.04 7.31
N ASP A 46 2.97 -11.37 7.32
CA ASP A 46 2.97 -12.19 6.10
C ASP A 46 1.77 -11.85 5.21
N GLY A 47 0.68 -11.32 5.79
CA GLY A 47 -0.51 -10.90 5.04
C GLY A 47 -0.31 -9.65 4.20
N VAL A 48 0.67 -8.79 4.52
CA VAL A 48 0.89 -7.49 3.84
C VAL A 48 2.34 -7.30 3.39
N SER A 49 3.12 -8.37 3.37
CA SER A 49 4.51 -8.37 2.90
C SER A 49 4.65 -9.28 1.67
N PRO A 50 4.97 -8.74 0.48
CA PRO A 50 5.18 -7.33 0.18
C PRO A 50 3.87 -6.51 0.12
N CYS A 51 3.95 -5.22 0.43
CA CYS A 51 2.79 -4.31 0.52
C CYS A 51 1.95 -4.25 -0.77
N GLY A 52 2.57 -4.44 -1.94
CA GLY A 52 1.90 -4.34 -3.24
C GLY A 52 1.30 -5.65 -3.77
N ALA A 53 1.14 -6.67 -2.92
CA ALA A 53 0.65 -7.98 -3.35
C ALA A 53 -0.48 -8.50 -2.46
N PHE A 54 -1.12 -9.57 -2.92
CA PHE A 54 -2.05 -10.38 -2.15
C PHE A 54 -1.43 -11.76 -1.86
N PRO A 55 -0.60 -11.89 -0.81
CA PRO A 55 0.15 -13.13 -0.53
C PRO A 55 -0.73 -14.28 0.01
N GLN A 56 -1.97 -14.00 0.42
CA GLN A 56 -2.87 -14.95 1.08
C GLN A 56 -3.42 -16.07 0.19
N SER A 57 -3.35 -15.97 -1.16
CA SER A 57 -3.93 -16.97 -2.07
C SER A 57 -2.96 -18.04 -2.58
N GLY A 58 -1.69 -18.06 -2.17
CA GLY A 58 -0.69 -19.04 -2.65
C GLY A 58 -0.28 -18.87 -4.12
N THR A 59 -1.12 -18.24 -4.93
CA THR A 59 -0.82 -17.63 -6.23
C THR A 59 -1.13 -16.16 -6.06
N GLY A 60 -0.11 -15.31 -5.83
CA GLY A 60 -0.33 -13.88 -5.64
C GLY A 60 -1.17 -13.33 -6.79
N ASP A 61 -2.37 -12.83 -6.50
CA ASP A 61 -3.19 -12.16 -7.50
C ASP A 61 -2.65 -10.74 -7.63
N PRO A 62 -1.93 -10.38 -8.71
CA PRO A 62 -1.32 -9.07 -8.84
C PRO A 62 -2.36 -7.96 -9.03
N SER A 63 -3.64 -8.31 -9.26
CA SER A 63 -4.74 -7.34 -9.30
C SER A 63 -5.25 -6.96 -7.91
N ARG A 64 -4.74 -7.60 -6.86
CA ARG A 64 -5.19 -7.42 -5.47
C ARG A 64 -4.05 -7.04 -4.56
N GLN A 65 -4.39 -6.27 -3.54
CA GLN A 65 -3.45 -5.75 -2.58
C GLN A 65 -4.02 -5.90 -1.17
N ALA A 66 -3.48 -6.84 -0.40
CA ALA A 66 -4.01 -7.19 0.93
C ALA A 66 -4.00 -5.99 1.89
N SER A 67 -2.97 -5.14 1.83
CA SER A 67 -2.90 -3.94 2.67
C SER A 67 -4.05 -2.96 2.41
N SER A 68 -4.47 -2.83 1.15
CA SER A 68 -5.58 -1.96 0.74
C SER A 68 -6.92 -2.56 1.17
N GLU A 69 -7.05 -3.88 1.12
CA GLU A 69 -8.25 -4.58 1.58
C GLU A 69 -8.42 -4.53 3.10
N TRP A 70 -7.33 -4.59 3.86
CA TRP A 70 -7.36 -4.45 5.32
C TRP A 70 -7.80 -3.05 5.74
N LEU A 71 -7.28 -2.01 5.07
CA LEU A 71 -7.72 -0.63 5.26
C LEU A 71 -9.20 -0.46 4.91
N ARG A 72 -9.63 -1.04 3.78
CA ARG A 72 -11.02 -1.02 3.35
C ARG A 72 -11.94 -1.71 4.36
N THR A 73 -11.54 -2.87 4.88
CA THR A 73 -12.29 -3.63 5.89
C THR A 73 -12.54 -2.77 7.12
N ALA A 74 -11.50 -2.12 7.64
CA ALA A 74 -11.64 -1.24 8.80
C ALA A 74 -12.51 0.00 8.53
N PHE A 75 -12.44 0.60 7.34
CA PHE A 75 -13.32 1.70 6.98
C PHE A 75 -14.78 1.27 6.93
N HIS A 76 -15.07 0.16 6.25
CA HIS A 76 -16.44 -0.34 6.07
C HIS A 76 -17.08 -0.78 7.38
N ASP A 77 -16.30 -1.32 8.31
CA ASP A 77 -16.74 -1.61 9.68
C ASP A 77 -17.00 -0.30 10.46
N ALA A 78 -16.03 0.62 10.45
CA ALA A 78 -16.08 1.83 11.27
C ALA A 78 -17.12 2.87 10.84
N ILE A 79 -17.35 3.05 9.53
CA ILE A 79 -18.08 4.23 9.02
C ILE A 79 -19.59 4.17 9.27
N THR A 80 -20.14 3.01 9.64
CA THR A 80 -21.55 2.85 10.02
C THR A 80 -21.82 3.30 11.46
N HIS A 81 -20.78 3.75 12.19
CA HIS A 81 -20.89 4.32 13.52
C HIS A 81 -21.95 5.43 13.57
N ASN A 82 -22.72 5.44 14.66
CA ASN A 82 -23.61 6.54 14.99
C ASN A 82 -23.05 7.23 16.23
N ALA A 83 -22.47 8.42 16.05
CA ALA A 83 -21.84 9.20 17.10
C ALA A 83 -22.85 9.71 18.16
N GLU A 84 -24.10 9.96 17.75
CA GLU A 84 -25.16 10.41 18.67
C GLU A 84 -25.65 9.26 19.56
N ALA A 85 -25.84 8.08 18.98
CA ALA A 85 -26.31 6.88 19.69
C ALA A 85 -25.18 6.13 20.42
N GLY A 86 -23.92 6.35 20.03
CA GLY A 86 -22.76 5.64 20.57
C GLY A 86 -22.69 4.16 20.15
N THR A 87 -23.22 3.81 18.98
CA THR A 87 -23.31 2.43 18.46
C THR A 87 -22.47 2.23 17.20
N GLY A 88 -22.04 1.00 16.91
CA GLY A 88 -21.19 0.70 15.74
C GLY A 88 -19.74 1.15 15.95
N GLY A 89 -18.98 1.22 14.86
CA GLY A 89 -17.57 1.60 14.87
C GLY A 89 -16.71 0.41 14.47
N VAL A 90 -15.47 0.35 14.99
CA VAL A 90 -14.66 -0.86 14.78
C VAL A 90 -15.13 -1.91 15.79
N ASP A 91 -16.14 -2.68 15.42
CA ASP A 91 -16.79 -3.69 16.26
C ASP A 91 -16.98 -5.03 15.54
N ALA A 92 -16.46 -5.17 14.32
CA ALA A 92 -16.57 -6.36 13.48
C ALA A 92 -18.01 -6.73 13.06
N SER A 93 -18.97 -5.78 13.07
CA SER A 93 -20.30 -5.99 12.50
C SER A 93 -20.27 -6.33 11.01
N LEU A 94 -19.23 -5.87 10.29
CA LEU A 94 -19.05 -6.10 8.85
C LEU A 94 -19.05 -7.59 8.45
N ILE A 95 -18.75 -8.52 9.37
CA ILE A 95 -18.77 -9.97 9.12
C ILE A 95 -20.15 -10.43 8.59
N TRP A 96 -21.24 -9.82 9.06
CA TRP A 96 -22.62 -10.15 8.65
C TRP A 96 -23.10 -9.38 7.42
N GLU A 97 -22.27 -8.52 6.84
CA GLU A 97 -22.70 -7.49 5.89
C GLU A 97 -21.99 -7.58 4.54
N THR A 98 -21.14 -8.59 4.33
CA THR A 98 -20.24 -8.70 3.17
C THR A 98 -20.97 -8.88 1.83
N ASP A 99 -22.25 -9.24 1.84
CA ASP A 99 -23.11 -9.42 0.68
C ASP A 99 -23.97 -8.18 0.34
N ARG A 100 -23.96 -7.15 1.19
CA ARG A 100 -24.71 -5.91 0.96
C ARG A 100 -24.20 -5.15 -0.27
N SER A 101 -25.10 -4.41 -0.91
CA SER A 101 -24.78 -3.64 -2.11
C SER A 101 -23.76 -2.51 -1.87
N GLU A 102 -23.69 -1.98 -0.65
CA GLU A 102 -22.67 -1.02 -0.22
C GLU A 102 -21.30 -1.66 0.08
N ASN A 103 -21.26 -2.99 0.17
CA ASN A 103 -20.08 -3.81 0.48
C ASN A 103 -19.68 -4.70 -0.71
N LEU A 104 -19.97 -4.26 -1.95
CA LEU A 104 -19.58 -4.99 -3.17
C LEU A 104 -18.10 -5.39 -3.16
N GLY A 105 -17.79 -6.57 -3.70
CA GLY A 105 -16.46 -7.16 -3.56
C GLY A 105 -16.23 -7.87 -2.22
N GLY A 106 -17.30 -8.40 -1.61
CA GLY A 106 -17.30 -9.10 -0.31
C GLY A 106 -16.26 -10.21 -0.13
N ARG A 107 -15.77 -10.78 -1.24
CA ARG A 107 -14.62 -11.69 -1.24
C ARG A 107 -13.40 -11.10 -0.50
N SER A 108 -13.09 -9.82 -0.70
CA SER A 108 -11.95 -9.15 -0.03
C SER A 108 -12.12 -9.06 1.49
N PHE A 109 -13.35 -8.80 1.96
CA PHE A 109 -13.67 -8.81 3.39
C PHE A 109 -13.56 -10.22 3.95
N ASN A 110 -14.12 -11.21 3.26
CA ASN A 110 -14.05 -12.61 3.68
C ASN A 110 -12.61 -13.13 3.72
N ASP A 111 -11.77 -12.73 2.77
CA ASP A 111 -10.34 -13.07 2.78
C ASP A 111 -9.60 -12.39 3.95
N THR A 112 -9.91 -11.11 4.22
CA THR A 112 -9.35 -10.39 5.38
C THR A 112 -9.73 -11.08 6.69
N PHE A 113 -11.03 -11.37 6.90
CA PHE A 113 -11.48 -12.11 8.07
C PHE A 113 -10.87 -13.51 8.14
N GLY A 114 -10.80 -14.21 7.00
CA GLY A 114 -10.20 -15.54 6.87
C GLY A 114 -8.75 -15.59 7.33
N PHE A 115 -7.96 -14.56 7.01
CA PHE A 115 -6.60 -14.44 7.52
C PHE A 115 -6.55 -14.09 9.00
N MET A 116 -7.40 -13.15 9.45
CA MET A 116 -7.44 -12.72 10.84
C MET A 116 -7.90 -13.83 11.79
N LEU A 117 -8.65 -14.83 11.32
CA LEU A 117 -9.01 -16.01 12.11
C LEU A 117 -7.81 -16.77 12.68
N ASN A 118 -6.62 -16.67 12.08
CA ASN A 118 -5.39 -17.27 12.63
C ASN A 118 -4.98 -16.68 13.98
N PHE A 119 -5.48 -15.47 14.30
CA PHE A 119 -5.15 -14.72 15.51
C PHE A 119 -6.35 -14.57 16.46
N TYR A 120 -7.56 -14.93 16.00
CA TYR A 120 -8.79 -14.76 16.77
C TYR A 120 -8.85 -15.72 17.95
N ASN A 121 -8.96 -15.18 19.16
CA ASN A 121 -9.03 -15.96 20.38
C ASN A 121 -9.67 -15.16 21.53
N ILE A 122 -9.81 -15.78 22.71
CA ILE A 122 -10.47 -15.15 23.88
C ILE A 122 -9.79 -13.85 24.37
N ARG A 123 -8.56 -13.57 23.94
CA ARG A 123 -7.80 -12.36 24.25
C ARG A 123 -7.64 -11.40 23.06
N ALA A 124 -8.03 -11.81 21.86
CA ALA A 124 -7.97 -11.01 20.64
C ALA A 124 -9.29 -11.11 19.90
N SER A 125 -10.15 -10.12 20.11
CA SER A 125 -11.44 -9.98 19.43
C SER A 125 -11.26 -9.67 17.95
N MET A 126 -12.24 -10.00 17.10
CA MET A 126 -12.11 -9.72 15.66
C MET A 126 -12.07 -8.21 15.40
N SER A 127 -12.80 -7.44 16.19
CA SER A 127 -12.76 -5.98 16.20
C SER A 127 -11.35 -5.43 16.52
N ASP A 128 -10.63 -6.02 17.48
CA ASP A 128 -9.22 -5.69 17.70
C ASP A 128 -8.32 -6.14 16.55
N LEU A 129 -8.61 -7.27 15.92
CA LEU A 129 -7.87 -7.75 14.75
C LEU A 129 -8.07 -6.89 13.51
N ILE A 130 -9.25 -6.29 13.29
CA ILE A 130 -9.47 -5.29 12.23
C ILE A 130 -8.61 -4.04 12.46
N ALA A 131 -8.53 -3.57 13.71
CA ALA A 131 -7.66 -2.46 14.06
C ALA A 131 -6.17 -2.82 13.93
N LEU A 132 -5.80 -4.05 14.30
CA LEU A 132 -4.46 -4.59 14.11
C LEU A 132 -4.11 -4.72 12.63
N ALA A 133 -5.05 -5.14 11.78
CA ALA A 133 -4.89 -5.20 10.33
C ALA A 133 -4.51 -3.82 9.79
N THR A 134 -5.28 -2.80 10.17
CA THR A 134 -5.00 -1.40 9.80
C THR A 134 -3.62 -0.95 10.28
N TYR A 135 -3.30 -1.19 11.55
CA TYR A 135 -1.99 -0.85 12.11
C TYR A 135 -0.85 -1.53 11.33
N THR A 136 -1.00 -2.81 11.04
CA THR A 136 0.00 -3.65 10.37
C THR A 136 0.18 -3.24 8.91
N ALA A 137 -0.92 -3.00 8.18
CA ALA A 137 -0.91 -2.52 6.80
C ALA A 137 -0.20 -1.16 6.71
N VAL A 138 -0.60 -0.18 7.52
CA VAL A 138 -0.01 1.16 7.49
C VAL A 138 1.46 1.13 7.88
N ARG A 139 1.83 0.40 8.93
CA ARG A 139 3.24 0.30 9.37
C ARG A 139 4.12 -0.38 8.33
N THR A 140 3.66 -1.49 7.74
CA THR A 140 4.43 -2.26 6.74
C THR A 140 4.57 -1.48 5.44
N CYS A 141 3.54 -0.73 5.06
CA CYS A 141 3.49 0.09 3.86
C CYS A 141 4.05 1.50 4.04
N ARG A 142 4.75 1.80 5.14
CA ARG A 142 5.40 3.11 5.41
C ARG A 142 4.42 4.30 5.47
N GLY A 143 3.19 4.06 5.89
CA GLY A 143 2.22 5.10 6.16
C GLY A 143 2.48 5.82 7.50
N PRO A 144 1.60 6.76 7.88
CA PRO A 144 1.76 7.55 9.10
C PRO A 144 1.74 6.70 10.37
N PRO A 145 2.36 7.17 11.48
CA PRO A 145 2.33 6.44 12.74
C PRO A 145 0.89 6.32 13.26
N LEU A 146 0.48 5.09 13.58
CA LEU A 146 -0.79 4.78 14.23
C LEU A 146 -0.56 4.29 15.65
N VAL A 147 -1.51 4.58 16.53
CA VAL A 147 -1.54 4.02 17.88
C VAL A 147 -2.49 2.83 17.88
N MET A 148 -1.96 1.64 18.18
CA MET A 148 -2.79 0.47 18.43
C MET A 148 -3.37 0.55 19.84
N ARG A 149 -4.68 0.37 19.95
CA ARG A 149 -5.40 0.17 21.21
C ARG A 149 -6.12 -1.15 21.10
N ALA A 150 -6.24 -1.89 22.20
CA ALA A 150 -6.97 -3.15 22.27
C ALA A 150 -8.07 -3.08 23.33
N GLY A 151 -8.93 -4.10 23.39
CA GLY A 151 -10.08 -4.19 24.28
C GLY A 151 -11.42 -3.93 23.59
N ARG A 152 -11.49 -3.97 22.25
CA ARG A 152 -12.77 -3.88 21.53
C ARG A 152 -13.59 -5.14 21.75
N ILE A 153 -14.90 -4.96 21.72
CA ILE A 153 -15.87 -6.04 21.89
C ILE A 153 -16.50 -6.27 20.53
N ASP A 154 -16.55 -7.53 20.10
CA ASP A 154 -17.21 -7.90 18.86
C ASP A 154 -18.71 -7.65 18.96
N ALA A 155 -19.28 -7.04 17.92
CA ALA A 155 -20.70 -6.93 17.70
C ALA A 155 -21.33 -8.34 17.65
N THR A 156 -22.62 -8.43 17.97
CA THR A 156 -23.38 -9.68 17.91
C THR A 156 -24.43 -9.67 16.81
N GLU A 157 -24.51 -8.59 16.04
CA GLU A 157 -25.50 -8.32 15.01
C GLU A 157 -24.89 -7.41 13.93
N PRO A 158 -25.44 -7.40 12.70
CA PRO A 158 -25.00 -6.47 11.67
C PRO A 158 -25.30 -5.01 12.04
N GLY A 159 -24.47 -4.11 11.56
CA GLY A 159 -24.69 -2.68 11.57
C GLY A 159 -25.84 -2.25 10.64
N PRO A 160 -26.23 -0.96 10.70
CA PRO A 160 -27.33 -0.43 9.92
C PRO A 160 -27.03 -0.45 8.41
N GLU A 161 -27.99 -0.93 7.62
CA GLU A 161 -27.89 -0.93 6.16
C GLU A 161 -27.94 0.49 5.59
N GLY A 162 -27.19 0.73 4.52
CA GLY A 162 -27.07 2.02 3.84
C GLY A 162 -26.12 3.01 4.53
N GLY A 163 -25.44 2.60 5.60
CA GLY A 163 -24.52 3.44 6.37
C GLY A 163 -23.20 3.74 5.64
N VAL A 164 -22.72 2.79 4.85
CA VAL A 164 -21.45 2.92 4.11
C VAL A 164 -21.58 3.89 2.93
N PRO A 165 -20.70 4.90 2.78
CA PRO A 165 -20.69 5.80 1.62
C PRO A 165 -20.47 5.07 0.29
N GLU A 166 -21.33 5.33 -0.70
CA GLU A 166 -21.22 4.70 -2.03
C GLU A 166 -20.60 5.67 -3.06
N PRO A 167 -19.89 5.19 -4.10
CA PRO A 167 -19.31 6.04 -5.14
C PRO A 167 -20.33 6.89 -5.92
N LYS A 168 -21.58 6.43 -5.97
CA LYS A 168 -22.70 7.11 -6.64
C LYS A 168 -23.40 8.14 -5.74
N ASP A 169 -23.05 8.21 -4.46
CA ASP A 169 -23.65 9.16 -3.53
C ASP A 169 -23.19 10.59 -3.87
N ASN A 170 -24.14 11.52 -3.88
CA ASN A 170 -23.79 12.94 -4.06
C ASN A 170 -23.09 13.48 -2.80
N ILE A 171 -22.41 14.62 -2.95
CA ILE A 171 -21.61 15.23 -1.88
C ILE A 171 -22.40 15.48 -0.58
N ASN A 172 -23.68 15.82 -0.66
CA ASN A 172 -24.49 16.05 0.54
C ASN A 172 -24.74 14.74 1.31
N LYS A 173 -25.01 13.64 0.60
CA LYS A 173 -25.19 12.32 1.22
C LYS A 173 -23.87 11.82 1.82
N LEU A 174 -22.74 12.02 1.13
CA LEU A 174 -21.41 11.69 1.66
C LEU A 174 -21.12 12.45 2.96
N LEU A 175 -21.30 13.77 2.95
CA LEU A 175 -21.09 14.63 4.12
C LEU A 175 -21.97 14.20 5.30
N SER A 176 -23.23 13.84 5.05
CA SER A 176 -24.14 13.38 6.12
C SER A 176 -23.72 12.05 6.72
N LYS A 177 -23.24 11.09 5.92
CA LYS A 177 -22.75 9.79 6.41
C LYS A 177 -21.52 9.94 7.30
N PHE A 178 -20.54 10.73 6.84
CA PHE A 178 -19.35 11.04 7.66
C PHE A 178 -19.71 11.79 8.94
N ALA A 179 -20.62 12.77 8.86
CA ALA A 179 -21.09 13.49 10.04
C ALA A 179 -21.82 12.57 11.05
N ASN A 180 -22.60 11.60 10.57
CA ASN A 180 -23.25 10.60 11.43
C ASN A 180 -22.23 9.75 12.19
N ALA A 181 -21.11 9.41 11.55
CA ALA A 181 -19.97 8.73 12.18
C ALA A 181 -19.08 9.66 13.03
N GLY A 182 -19.44 10.93 13.18
CA GLY A 182 -18.72 11.90 14.01
C GLY A 182 -17.55 12.60 13.31
N PHE A 183 -17.40 12.44 11.99
CA PHE A 183 -16.34 13.05 11.19
C PHE A 183 -16.77 14.36 10.55
N ASN A 184 -15.90 15.36 10.59
CA ASN A 184 -16.11 16.63 9.89
C ASN A 184 -15.64 16.53 8.41
N LYS A 185 -15.81 17.63 7.66
CA LYS A 185 -15.41 17.66 6.23
C LYS A 185 -13.91 17.43 6.00
N THR A 186 -13.08 17.97 6.88
CA THR A 186 -11.62 17.80 6.84
C THR A 186 -11.26 16.34 7.07
N ASP A 187 -11.88 15.69 8.06
CA ASP A 187 -11.66 14.27 8.35
C ASP A 187 -12.09 13.39 7.18
N MET A 188 -13.25 13.68 6.56
CA MET A 188 -13.72 13.01 5.35
C MET A 188 -12.68 13.12 4.22
N ILE A 189 -12.17 14.32 3.94
CA ILE A 189 -11.16 14.54 2.90
C ILE A 189 -9.89 13.75 3.21
N GLN A 190 -9.40 13.80 4.45
CA GLN A 190 -8.20 13.08 4.86
C GLN A 190 -8.38 11.56 4.73
N MET A 191 -9.51 11.02 5.18
CA MET A 191 -9.78 9.59 5.14
C MET A 191 -9.92 9.07 3.69
N VAL A 192 -10.63 9.81 2.83
CA VAL A 192 -10.80 9.45 1.41
C VAL A 192 -9.50 9.63 0.63
N ALA A 193 -8.70 10.66 0.92
CA ALA A 193 -7.41 10.87 0.27
C ALA A 193 -6.39 9.80 0.68
N CYS A 194 -6.37 9.37 1.95
CA CYS A 194 -5.47 8.32 2.42
C CYS A 194 -5.88 6.91 1.98
N GLY A 195 -7.18 6.60 1.99
CA GLY A 195 -7.70 5.27 1.64
C GLY A 195 -7.64 4.91 0.16
N HIS A 196 -7.51 5.91 -0.72
CA HIS A 196 -7.47 5.72 -2.18
C HIS A 196 -6.12 6.07 -2.82
N ARG A 197 -5.04 6.28 -2.04
CA ARG A 197 -3.75 6.75 -2.56
C ARG A 197 -2.56 6.09 -1.88
N GLY A 198 -1.50 5.80 -2.64
CA GLY A 198 -0.17 5.58 -2.07
C GLY A 198 0.31 6.87 -1.39
N ILE A 199 0.76 6.78 -0.15
CA ILE A 199 1.28 7.91 0.62
C ILE A 199 2.75 7.67 0.95
N GLY A 200 3.60 8.66 0.69
CA GLY A 200 4.97 8.73 1.19
C GLY A 200 5.10 9.85 2.21
N SER A 201 5.92 9.67 3.25
CA SER A 201 6.21 10.74 4.23
C SER A 201 7.71 10.90 4.48
N GLY A 202 8.16 12.14 4.70
CA GLY A 202 9.55 12.47 5.07
C GLY A 202 9.75 13.97 5.35
N PHE A 203 10.58 14.30 6.37
CA PHE A 203 10.95 15.67 6.77
C PHE A 203 9.79 16.68 6.72
N GLU A 204 8.76 16.45 7.55
CA GLU A 204 7.58 17.31 7.71
C GLU A 204 6.66 17.43 6.46
N ALA A 205 6.93 16.69 5.39
CA ALA A 205 6.10 16.66 4.19
C ALA A 205 5.41 15.31 3.99
N VAL A 206 4.16 15.40 3.51
CA VAL A 206 3.37 14.26 3.01
C VAL A 206 3.34 14.36 1.49
N PHE A 207 3.78 13.30 0.83
CA PHE A 207 3.80 13.17 -0.62
C PHE A 207 2.62 12.30 -1.06
N TRP A 208 1.82 12.85 -1.97
CA TRP A 208 0.71 12.16 -2.60
C TRP A 208 1.18 11.54 -3.91
N PHE A 209 1.13 10.22 -4.02
CA PHE A 209 1.39 9.56 -5.30
C PHE A 209 0.10 9.59 -6.13
N TYR A 210 0.17 10.29 -7.26
CA TYR A 210 -0.85 10.21 -8.30
C TYR A 210 -0.34 9.21 -9.33
N GLU A 211 -1.05 8.11 -9.55
CA GLU A 211 -0.75 7.23 -10.66
C GLU A 211 -1.06 7.95 -11.98
N ILE A 212 -0.05 8.08 -12.83
CA ILE A 212 -0.25 8.50 -14.22
C ILE A 212 -0.77 7.25 -14.93
N PRO A 213 -1.92 7.32 -15.64
CA PRO A 213 -2.41 6.20 -16.44
C PRO A 213 -1.28 5.71 -17.35
N SER A 214 -0.98 4.41 -17.32
CA SER A 214 0.11 3.79 -18.10
C SER A 214 -0.17 3.70 -19.59
N VAL A 215 -0.96 4.63 -20.15
CA VAL A 215 -1.21 4.69 -21.58
C VAL A 215 0.06 5.22 -22.22
N ILE A 216 0.77 4.35 -22.94
CA ILE A 216 1.88 4.74 -23.80
C ILE A 216 1.29 5.65 -24.88
N LEU A 217 1.46 6.96 -24.71
CA LEU A 217 1.05 7.93 -25.72
C LEU A 217 2.01 7.80 -26.93
N PRO A 218 1.49 7.88 -28.17
CA PRO A 218 2.35 8.02 -29.33
C PRO A 218 3.26 9.22 -29.10
N ASN A 219 4.58 8.99 -29.18
CA ASN A 219 5.63 9.99 -29.02
C ASN A 219 6.02 10.39 -27.57
N GLY A 220 5.58 9.69 -26.51
CA GLY A 220 6.07 9.93 -25.14
C GLY A 220 5.56 11.21 -24.46
N ILE A 221 5.93 11.39 -23.18
CA ILE A 221 5.54 12.52 -22.32
C ILE A 221 6.78 13.11 -21.63
N SER A 222 7.43 14.09 -22.25
CA SER A 222 8.61 14.73 -21.64
C SER A 222 8.26 15.63 -20.44
N HIS A 223 7.01 16.06 -20.35
CA HIS A 223 6.46 16.82 -19.24
C HIS A 223 4.94 16.71 -19.20
N PHE A 224 4.33 17.07 -18.07
CA PHE A 224 2.88 17.21 -17.93
C PHE A 224 2.52 18.42 -17.06
N ASN A 225 1.29 18.92 -17.21
CA ASN A 225 0.72 19.92 -16.32
C ASN A 225 -0.32 19.26 -15.41
N VAL A 226 -0.55 19.85 -14.24
CA VAL A 226 -1.56 19.38 -13.29
C VAL A 226 -2.74 20.35 -13.30
N SER A 227 -3.91 19.89 -13.73
CA SER A 227 -5.15 20.67 -13.63
C SER A 227 -5.98 20.23 -12.42
N LEU A 228 -6.36 21.18 -11.58
CA LEU A 228 -7.32 20.99 -10.50
C LEU A 228 -8.67 21.60 -10.90
N THR A 229 -9.68 20.75 -11.10
CA THR A 229 -11.06 21.20 -11.33
C THR A 229 -11.78 21.33 -10.00
N ASN A 230 -12.24 22.54 -9.68
CA ASN A 230 -13.17 22.76 -8.58
C ASN A 230 -14.52 22.16 -8.97
N THR A 231 -14.90 21.05 -8.33
CA THR A 231 -16.13 20.31 -8.66
C THR A 231 -17.43 21.04 -8.30
N THR A 232 -17.36 22.13 -7.52
CA THR A 232 -18.52 22.93 -7.13
C THR A 232 -18.77 24.09 -8.09
N THR A 233 -17.70 24.75 -8.54
CA THR A 233 -17.80 25.92 -9.44
C THR A 233 -17.51 25.58 -10.90
N GLY A 234 -16.97 24.40 -11.18
CA GLY A 234 -16.44 24.00 -12.49
C GLY A 234 -15.14 24.72 -12.87
N ALA A 235 -14.61 25.59 -11.99
CA ALA A 235 -13.41 26.37 -12.29
C ALA A 235 -12.15 25.47 -12.29
N GLU A 236 -11.37 25.52 -13.35
CA GLU A 236 -10.11 24.79 -13.48
C GLU A 236 -8.94 25.70 -13.12
N THR A 237 -8.01 25.19 -12.31
CA THR A 237 -6.73 25.86 -12.01
C THR A 237 -5.60 24.95 -12.47
N THR A 238 -4.82 25.41 -13.43
CA THR A 238 -3.66 24.67 -13.95
C THR A 238 -2.40 25.08 -13.20
N TYR A 239 -1.65 24.07 -12.75
CA TYR A 239 -0.30 24.18 -12.22
C TYR A 239 0.62 23.67 -13.31
N ASP A 240 1.36 24.60 -13.92
CA ASP A 240 2.20 24.37 -15.09
C ASP A 240 3.69 24.50 -14.77
N ASN A 241 4.06 24.44 -13.49
CA ASN A 241 5.43 24.63 -13.02
C ASN A 241 6.07 25.92 -13.57
N ASN A 242 5.35 27.05 -13.48
CA ASN A 242 5.80 28.35 -13.98
C ASN A 242 6.05 28.36 -15.49
N GLY A 243 5.15 27.70 -16.24
CA GLY A 243 5.22 27.56 -17.70
C GLY A 243 6.19 26.50 -18.22
N HIS A 244 6.89 25.76 -17.34
CA HIS A 244 7.88 24.75 -17.73
C HIS A 244 7.33 23.31 -17.79
N GLY A 245 6.15 23.07 -17.20
CA GLY A 245 5.62 21.72 -16.96
C GLY A 245 6.42 20.93 -15.93
N TYR A 246 5.83 19.83 -15.43
CA TYR A 246 6.51 18.89 -14.55
C TYR A 246 7.26 17.86 -15.40
N PRO A 247 8.61 17.79 -15.32
CA PRO A 247 9.39 16.95 -16.20
C PRO A 247 9.19 15.46 -15.91
N VAL A 248 9.16 14.66 -16.96
CA VAL A 248 9.17 13.19 -16.91
C VAL A 248 10.22 12.71 -17.89
N GLN A 249 11.09 11.81 -17.42
CA GLN A 249 12.04 11.16 -18.31
C GLN A 249 11.31 10.04 -19.05
N ASP A 250 11.30 10.13 -20.39
CA ASP A 250 10.59 9.19 -21.27
C ASP A 250 11.51 8.58 -22.35
N ASN A 251 12.82 8.81 -22.26
CA ASN A 251 13.81 8.30 -23.21
C ASN A 251 13.99 6.77 -23.10
N VAL A 252 13.88 6.23 -21.89
CA VAL A 252 13.99 4.81 -21.56
C VAL A 252 13.03 4.51 -20.41
N ILE A 253 12.21 3.48 -20.56
CA ILE A 253 11.18 3.13 -19.57
C ILE A 253 11.27 1.64 -19.29
N PHE A 254 11.48 1.27 -18.03
CA PHE A 254 11.49 -0.12 -17.56
C PHE A 254 10.12 -0.78 -17.76
N GLN A 255 10.11 -1.96 -18.37
CA GLN A 255 8.89 -2.74 -18.63
C GLN A 255 8.77 -3.85 -17.58
N ALA A 256 8.09 -3.55 -16.47
CA ALA A 256 7.97 -4.47 -15.34
C ALA A 256 7.30 -5.80 -15.72
N ALA A 257 6.24 -5.76 -16.53
CA ALA A 257 5.49 -6.96 -16.93
C ALA A 257 6.33 -7.97 -17.75
N GLN A 258 7.28 -7.48 -18.54
CA GLN A 258 8.18 -8.28 -19.39
C GLN A 258 9.58 -8.44 -18.80
N SER A 259 9.76 -8.11 -17.52
CA SER A 259 11.00 -8.30 -16.78
C SER A 259 10.79 -9.35 -15.69
N CYS A 260 11.80 -10.19 -15.47
CA CYS A 260 11.69 -11.32 -14.56
C CYS A 260 13.01 -11.63 -13.88
N HIS A 261 12.91 -12.38 -12.79
CA HIS A 261 14.05 -12.92 -12.06
C HIS A 261 13.81 -14.42 -11.83
N ILE A 262 14.42 -15.24 -12.67
CA ILE A 262 14.17 -16.69 -12.70
C ILE A 262 15.29 -17.41 -11.98
N PHE A 263 14.98 -18.26 -11.01
CA PHE A 263 15.98 -19.02 -10.27
C PHE A 263 16.23 -20.38 -10.92
N ASP A 264 17.50 -20.74 -11.11
CA ASP A 264 17.89 -22.08 -11.54
C ASP A 264 17.93 -23.06 -10.34
N PRO A 265 17.96 -24.39 -10.60
CA PRO A 265 18.04 -25.39 -9.53
C PRO A 265 19.31 -25.32 -8.67
N ASN A 266 20.34 -24.59 -9.11
CA ASN A 266 21.59 -24.38 -8.37
C ASN A 266 21.57 -23.08 -7.55
N ALA A 267 20.41 -22.42 -7.45
CA ALA A 267 20.24 -21.15 -6.76
C ALA A 267 21.06 -19.99 -7.36
N ASN A 268 21.25 -19.96 -8.67
CA ASN A 268 21.62 -18.73 -9.39
C ASN A 268 20.36 -18.06 -9.95
N GLY A 269 20.29 -16.74 -9.87
CA GLY A 269 19.16 -15.97 -10.38
C GLY A 269 19.47 -15.43 -11.77
N ASN A 270 18.76 -15.84 -12.81
CA ASN A 270 18.84 -15.21 -14.12
C ASN A 270 17.88 -14.01 -14.17
N LEU A 271 18.44 -12.82 -14.04
CA LEU A 271 17.71 -11.57 -14.17
C LEU A 271 17.53 -11.24 -15.64
N THR A 272 16.30 -10.95 -16.07
CA THR A 272 16.02 -10.40 -17.41
C THR A 272 15.24 -9.11 -17.27
N LEU A 273 15.78 -8.04 -17.85
CA LEU A 273 15.18 -6.71 -17.85
C LEU A 273 14.78 -6.36 -19.28
N THR A 274 13.57 -5.82 -19.41
CA THR A 274 13.06 -5.26 -20.64
C THR A 274 12.89 -3.75 -20.47
N ALA A 275 13.30 -2.99 -21.48
CA ALA A 275 13.13 -1.55 -21.51
C ALA A 275 12.57 -1.09 -22.85
N ALA A 276 11.69 -0.10 -22.82
CA ALA A 276 11.22 0.64 -23.98
C ALA A 276 12.07 1.89 -24.16
N VAL A 277 12.77 1.98 -25.29
CA VAL A 277 13.62 3.12 -25.65
C VAL A 277 12.93 3.94 -26.72
N ARG A 278 12.85 5.26 -26.51
CA ARG A 278 12.09 6.16 -27.38
C ARG A 278 12.77 6.33 -28.75
N ASP A 279 11.96 6.23 -29.81
CA ASP A 279 12.45 6.40 -31.17
C ASP A 279 12.66 7.89 -31.51
N GLY A 280 13.52 8.17 -32.49
CA GLY A 280 13.71 9.53 -33.02
C GLY A 280 14.58 10.48 -32.19
N LEU A 281 15.16 10.03 -31.07
CA LEU A 281 16.00 10.84 -30.16
C LEU A 281 17.51 10.55 -30.24
N ASN A 282 17.97 9.76 -31.23
CA ASN A 282 19.37 9.33 -31.37
C ASN A 282 19.96 8.70 -30.10
N LEU A 283 19.14 7.91 -29.39
CA LEU A 283 19.57 7.19 -28.19
C LEU A 283 20.39 5.95 -28.57
N THR A 284 21.47 5.72 -27.85
CA THR A 284 22.43 4.64 -28.07
C THR A 284 22.72 3.90 -26.77
N ASN A 285 23.49 2.81 -26.88
CA ASN A 285 23.99 2.02 -25.75
C ASN A 285 22.93 1.56 -24.72
N PRO A 286 21.78 0.99 -25.15
CA PRO A 286 20.79 0.47 -24.22
C PRO A 286 21.42 -0.63 -23.36
N SER A 287 21.42 -0.40 -22.06
CA SER A 287 22.18 -1.18 -21.09
C SER A 287 21.40 -1.32 -19.80
N LEU A 288 21.76 -2.35 -19.03
CA LEU A 288 21.29 -2.53 -17.68
C LEU A 288 22.46 -2.47 -16.70
N ASN A 289 22.18 -1.93 -15.52
CA ASN A 289 23.08 -1.97 -14.37
C ASN A 289 22.46 -2.84 -13.28
N VAL A 290 23.28 -3.63 -12.60
CA VAL A 290 22.86 -4.42 -11.45
C VAL A 290 23.85 -4.23 -10.32
N VAL A 291 23.34 -4.02 -9.10
CA VAL A 291 24.19 -3.87 -7.92
C VAL A 291 24.50 -5.24 -7.32
N LEU A 292 25.78 -5.61 -7.26
CA LEU A 292 26.27 -6.82 -6.59
C LEU A 292 26.69 -6.53 -5.16
N LYS A 293 26.47 -7.52 -4.28
CA LYS A 293 26.82 -7.49 -2.85
C LYS A 293 28.03 -8.40 -2.58
N ASN A 294 29.23 -7.89 -2.75
CA ASN A 294 30.45 -8.68 -2.60
C ASN A 294 30.89 -8.80 -1.13
N PRO A 295 31.04 -10.02 -0.58
CA PRO A 295 31.58 -10.21 0.76
C PRO A 295 33.00 -9.63 0.85
N ARG A 296 33.35 -9.04 2.00
CA ARG A 296 34.69 -8.51 2.26
C ARG A 296 35.22 -8.99 3.61
N ALA A 297 36.52 -9.23 3.67
CA ALA A 297 37.17 -9.72 4.88
C ALA A 297 36.90 -8.81 6.08
N ASN A 298 36.62 -9.42 7.24
CA ASN A 298 36.42 -8.74 8.52
C ASN A 298 35.23 -7.75 8.56
N SER A 299 34.25 -7.87 7.65
CA SER A 299 33.03 -7.04 7.68
C SER A 299 31.78 -7.89 7.44
N VAL A 300 30.75 -7.68 8.26
CA VAL A 300 29.41 -8.25 8.05
C VAL A 300 28.58 -7.48 7.02
N VAL A 301 29.06 -6.31 6.58
CA VAL A 301 28.41 -5.50 5.53
C VAL A 301 29.17 -5.72 4.21
N PRO A 302 28.52 -6.22 3.15
CA PRO A 302 29.16 -6.42 1.86
C PRO A 302 29.54 -5.08 1.20
N ALA A 303 30.55 -5.10 0.33
CA ALA A 303 30.80 -4.01 -0.59
C ALA A 303 29.79 -4.05 -1.74
N LEU A 304 29.36 -2.88 -2.20
CA LEU A 304 28.47 -2.76 -3.36
C LEU A 304 29.31 -2.46 -4.60
N THR A 305 29.12 -3.22 -5.67
CA THR A 305 29.68 -2.93 -7.00
C THR A 305 28.56 -2.89 -8.02
N VAL A 306 28.69 -2.03 -9.03
CA VAL A 306 27.73 -1.98 -10.14
C VAL A 306 28.32 -2.73 -11.31
N GLU A 307 27.58 -3.71 -11.82
CA GLU A 307 27.92 -4.44 -13.04
C GLU A 307 26.99 -4.00 -14.16
N THR A 308 27.54 -3.81 -15.35
CA THR A 308 26.80 -3.35 -16.53
C THR A 308 26.75 -4.46 -17.57
N ALA A 309 25.58 -4.69 -18.15
CA ALA A 309 25.41 -5.58 -19.29
C ALA A 309 24.66 -4.89 -20.44
N PRO A 310 25.03 -5.14 -21.70
CA PRO A 310 24.34 -4.56 -22.84
C PRO A 310 22.97 -5.22 -23.04
N MET A 311 22.00 -4.43 -23.49
CA MET A 311 20.69 -4.93 -23.91
C MET A 311 20.65 -5.10 -25.44
N LYS A 312 19.93 -6.12 -25.90
CA LYS A 312 19.75 -6.44 -27.31
C LYS A 312 18.38 -6.02 -27.79
N LEU A 313 18.31 -5.62 -29.06
CA LEU A 313 17.04 -5.33 -29.73
C LEU A 313 16.11 -6.54 -29.63
N LEU A 314 14.89 -6.31 -29.16
CA LEU A 314 13.86 -7.33 -29.03
C LEU A 314 12.78 -7.19 -30.10
N ARG A 315 12.16 -6.01 -30.20
CA ARG A 315 11.21 -5.64 -31.26
C ARG A 315 11.02 -4.13 -31.34
N SER A 316 10.70 -3.62 -32.51
CA SER A 316 10.15 -2.26 -32.65
C SER A 316 8.65 -2.28 -32.41
N THR A 317 8.11 -1.21 -31.84
CA THR A 317 6.66 -1.05 -31.63
C THR A 317 6.10 0.00 -32.59
N GLU A 318 4.79 -0.02 -32.83
CA GLU A 318 4.13 0.97 -33.69
C GLU A 318 3.92 2.33 -32.99
N PHE A 319 4.21 2.44 -31.68
CA PHE A 319 3.90 3.62 -30.87
C PHE A 319 5.11 4.53 -30.58
N GLY A 320 6.19 4.41 -31.36
CA GLY A 320 7.38 5.29 -31.25
C GLY A 320 8.37 4.89 -30.15
N TYR A 321 8.35 3.61 -29.76
CA TYR A 321 9.35 3.01 -28.89
C TYR A 321 9.90 1.71 -29.50
N THR A 322 11.19 1.47 -29.27
CA THR A 322 11.84 0.20 -29.57
C THR A 322 12.17 -0.52 -28.28
N LEU A 323 11.77 -1.79 -28.18
CA LEU A 323 11.98 -2.63 -27.00
C LEU A 323 13.34 -3.31 -27.06
N TYR A 324 14.06 -3.26 -25.95
CA TYR A 324 15.34 -3.93 -25.72
C TYR A 324 15.23 -4.86 -24.53
N SER A 325 15.99 -5.94 -24.55
CA SER A 325 16.09 -6.88 -23.43
C SER A 325 17.54 -7.27 -23.16
N GLY A 326 17.90 -7.33 -21.88
CA GLY A 326 19.21 -7.81 -21.45
C GLY A 326 19.05 -8.72 -20.23
N SER A 327 20.02 -9.62 -20.06
CA SER A 327 20.03 -10.56 -18.95
C SER A 327 21.36 -10.53 -18.20
N TYR A 328 21.30 -10.81 -16.90
CA TYR A 328 22.47 -10.92 -16.03
C TYR A 328 22.27 -12.05 -15.02
N SER A 329 23.30 -12.86 -14.81
CA SER A 329 23.27 -13.92 -13.80
C SER A 329 23.67 -13.37 -12.44
N LEU A 330 22.69 -13.21 -11.56
CA LEU A 330 22.84 -12.75 -10.19
C LEU A 330 23.32 -13.90 -9.28
N PRO A 331 24.41 -13.70 -8.53
CA PRO A 331 24.81 -14.64 -7.49
C PRO A 331 23.84 -14.56 -6.31
N ILE A 332 23.74 -15.66 -5.55
CA ILE A 332 22.75 -15.85 -4.46
C ILE A 332 22.74 -14.73 -3.40
N ASN A 333 23.92 -14.20 -3.08
CA ASN A 333 24.11 -13.09 -2.14
C ASN A 333 23.56 -11.74 -2.64
N SER A 334 23.25 -11.64 -3.94
CA SER A 334 22.79 -10.42 -4.60
C SER A 334 21.37 -10.53 -5.16
N TRP A 335 20.62 -11.58 -4.82
CA TRP A 335 19.25 -11.77 -5.30
C TRP A 335 18.28 -10.64 -4.95
N SER A 336 18.40 -10.09 -3.74
CA SER A 336 17.65 -8.90 -3.32
C SER A 336 18.56 -7.68 -3.46
N THR A 337 18.46 -7.01 -4.60
CA THR A 337 19.27 -5.85 -4.95
C THR A 337 18.48 -4.87 -5.81
N THR A 338 19.15 -3.85 -6.35
CA THR A 338 18.57 -2.92 -7.31
C THR A 338 19.19 -3.08 -8.69
N ALA A 339 18.37 -2.87 -9.70
CA ALA A 339 18.77 -2.82 -11.08
C ALA A 339 18.19 -1.58 -11.77
N ASP A 340 18.89 -1.12 -12.79
CA ASP A 340 18.55 0.08 -13.56
C ASP A 340 18.61 -0.27 -15.04
N VAL A 341 17.78 0.38 -15.85
CA VAL A 341 17.91 0.39 -17.31
C VAL A 341 18.28 1.79 -17.77
N TRP A 342 19.18 1.90 -18.74
CA TRP A 342 19.69 3.20 -19.16
C TRP A 342 20.09 3.22 -20.63
N VAL A 343 20.15 4.42 -21.18
CA VAL A 343 20.60 4.74 -22.54
C VAL A 343 21.49 5.99 -22.52
N GLU A 344 22.35 6.12 -23.51
CA GLU A 344 23.08 7.35 -23.80
C GLU A 344 22.32 8.15 -24.86
N GLY A 345 22.17 9.45 -24.65
CA GLY A 345 21.67 10.36 -25.66
C GLY A 345 22.78 11.13 -26.37
N PRO A 346 22.39 12.12 -27.19
CA PRO A 346 23.31 13.05 -27.82
C PRO A 346 24.26 13.68 -26.79
N ASP A 347 25.51 13.91 -27.18
CA ASP A 347 26.56 14.51 -26.34
C ASP A 347 26.94 13.69 -25.09
N GLY A 348 26.57 12.40 -25.03
CA GLY A 348 26.96 11.47 -23.96
C GLY A 348 26.11 11.62 -22.68
N VAL A 349 24.97 12.30 -22.76
CA VAL A 349 24.05 12.43 -21.62
C VAL A 349 23.42 11.08 -21.30
N LYS A 350 23.53 10.61 -20.06
CA LYS A 350 22.92 9.35 -19.61
C LYS A 350 21.47 9.58 -19.16
N TYR A 351 20.54 8.80 -19.71
CA TYR A 351 19.15 8.72 -19.25
C TYR A 351 18.92 7.36 -18.60
N GLU A 352 18.27 7.34 -17.44
CA GLU A 352 18.15 6.14 -16.62
C GLU A 352 16.74 6.04 -16.02
N ASP A 353 16.16 4.85 -16.09
CA ASP A 353 15.01 4.45 -15.29
C ASP A 353 15.47 3.41 -14.24
N GLY A 354 15.78 3.93 -13.06
CA GLY A 354 16.56 3.22 -12.05
C GLY A 354 15.80 2.72 -10.83
N PHE A 355 16.57 2.15 -9.90
CA PHE A 355 16.21 1.69 -8.57
C PHE A 355 15.13 0.59 -8.54
N LYS A 356 15.09 -0.27 -9.55
CA LYS A 356 14.14 -1.38 -9.63
C LYS A 356 14.58 -2.51 -8.71
N ARG A 357 13.76 -2.85 -7.72
CA ARG A 357 14.07 -3.91 -6.76
C ARG A 357 13.91 -5.28 -7.43
N THR A 358 14.99 -6.05 -7.52
CA THR A 358 14.99 -7.37 -8.16
C THR A 358 14.10 -8.39 -7.45
N SER A 359 13.80 -8.17 -6.17
CA SER A 359 12.87 -9.01 -5.39
C SER A 359 11.39 -8.73 -5.67
N ALA A 360 11.08 -7.72 -6.49
CA ALA A 360 9.70 -7.38 -6.88
C ALA A 360 9.36 -7.91 -8.29
N PHE A 361 10.27 -8.65 -8.93
CA PHE A 361 10.06 -9.17 -10.28
C PHE A 361 9.40 -10.54 -10.26
N ASN A 362 8.66 -10.84 -11.32
CA ASN A 362 8.00 -12.13 -11.51
C ASN A 362 9.04 -13.24 -11.75
N GLU A 363 8.64 -14.48 -11.43
CA GLU A 363 9.44 -15.68 -11.73
C GLU A 363 9.31 -16.15 -13.19
N GLU A 364 8.51 -15.45 -13.98
CA GLU A 364 8.35 -15.65 -15.42
C GLU A 364 8.36 -14.30 -16.14
N CYS A 365 9.00 -14.25 -17.30
CA CYS A 365 8.98 -13.06 -18.15
C CYS A 365 7.67 -13.03 -18.95
N GLY A 366 6.87 -11.98 -18.75
CA GLY A 366 5.63 -11.80 -19.51
C GLY A 366 5.89 -11.71 -21.02
N THR A 367 4.90 -12.16 -21.80
CA THR A 367 4.89 -12.01 -23.25
C THR A 367 4.40 -10.62 -23.65
N PHE A 368 4.69 -10.22 -24.89
CA PHE A 368 4.20 -8.98 -25.50
C PHE A 368 2.89 -9.19 -26.25
#